data_AF-A0A444IUR3-F1
#
_entry.id   AF-A0A444IUR3-F1
#
_cell.length_a   1.000
_cell.length_b   1.000
_cell.length_c   1.000
_cell.angle_alpha   90.00
_cell.angle_beta   90.00
_cell.angle_gamma   90.00
#
_symmetry.space_group_name_H-M   'P 1'
#
loop_
_entity.id
_entity.type
_entity.pdbx_description
1 polymer ?
#
loop_
_entity_poly.entity_id
_entity_poly.type
_entity_poly.pdbx_seq_one_letter_code
_entity_poly.pdbx_strand_id
1 'polypeptide(L)' 'MLKVIKNRFEQGHRTTKYPEEKINLYKRFRGLPTVDPDCDPAVVQQCAEACPQEAIDSASCRIDLGKCVFCGLCETLSEG' A
#
# COMPACT_ATOMS: atom_id res chain seq x y z
N MET A 1 -4.87 -11.07 40.01
CA MET A 1 -3.68 -10.38 39.46
C MET A 1 -2.57 -11.34 39.05
N LEU A 2 -2.09 -12.26 39.90
CA LEU A 2 -1.00 -13.20 39.57
C LEU A 2 -1.25 -14.07 38.32
N LYS A 3 -2.50 -14.52 38.11
CA LYS A 3 -2.90 -15.25 36.90
C LYS A 3 -2.67 -14.44 35.61
N VAL A 4 -2.90 -13.12 35.65
CA VAL A 4 -2.70 -12.24 34.48
C VAL A 4 -1.21 -12.14 34.14
N ILE A 5 -0.36 -12.04 35.16
CA ILE A 5 1.10 -12.00 34.98
C ILE A 5 1.59 -13.32 34.38
N LYS A 6 1.17 -14.47 34.95
CA LYS A 6 1.53 -15.80 34.42
C LYS A 6 1.12 -15.96 32.94
N ASN A 7 -0.12 -15.61 32.61
CA ASN A 7 -0.62 -15.69 31.23
C ASN A 7 0.20 -14.81 30.27
N ARG A 8 0.63 -13.62 30.71
CA ARG A 8 1.46 -12.74 29.87
C ARG A 8 2.83 -13.33 29.57
N PHE A 9 3.44 -14.02 30.53
CA PHE A 9 4.70 -14.75 30.29
C PHE A 9 4.51 -15.89 29.28
N GLU A 10 3.43 -16.68 29.40
CA GLU A 10 3.12 -17.78 28.47
C GLU A 10 2.85 -17.28 27.04
N GLN A 11 2.19 -16.13 26.89
CA GLN A 11 1.90 -15.52 25.58
C GLN A 11 3.15 -15.01 24.84
N GLY A 12 4.22 -14.71 25.59
CA GLY A 12 5.47 -14.17 25.06
C GLY A 12 5.31 -12.79 24.40
N HIS A 13 6.15 -12.52 23.39
CA HIS A 13 6.15 -11.27 22.65
C HIS A 13 5.64 -11.49 21.22
N ARG A 14 4.86 -10.53 20.71
CA ARG A 14 4.45 -10.46 19.30
C ARG A 14 5.16 -9.30 18.59
N THR A 15 6.38 -9.00 19.04
CA THR A 15 7.27 -8.00 18.46
C THR A 15 8.22 -8.66 17.48
N THR A 16 8.52 -7.97 16.39
CA THR A 16 9.59 -8.35 15.45
C THR A 16 10.83 -7.52 15.76
N LYS A 17 12.03 -8.06 15.57
CA LYS A 17 13.30 -7.32 15.74
C LYS A 17 13.55 -6.43 14.51
N TYR A 18 12.73 -5.41 14.29
CA TYR A 18 12.97 -4.47 13.19
C TYR A 18 14.14 -3.54 13.55
N PRO A 19 15.13 -3.32 12.65
CA PRO A 19 15.18 -3.73 11.24
C PRO A 19 15.90 -5.06 10.95
N GLU A 20 16.45 -5.75 11.96
CA GLU A 20 17.25 -6.98 11.77
C GLU A 20 16.43 -8.17 11.22
N GLU A 21 15.13 -8.22 11.52
CA GLU A 21 14.19 -9.23 11.08
C GLU A 21 13.07 -8.55 10.27
N LYS A 22 12.92 -8.96 9.00
CA LYS A 22 11.88 -8.43 8.11
C LYS A 22 10.53 -9.05 8.44
N ILE A 23 9.48 -8.23 8.31
CA ILE A 23 8.11 -8.73 8.36
C ILE A 23 7.74 -9.36 7.01
N ASN A 24 6.98 -10.47 7.06
CA ASN A 24 6.37 -11.05 5.87
C ASN A 24 5.06 -10.35 5.58
N LEU A 25 5.03 -9.57 4.49
CA LEU A 25 3.81 -8.96 3.99
C LEU A 25 3.05 -9.97 3.12
N TYR A 26 1.72 -9.89 3.16
CA TYR A 26 0.88 -10.71 2.29
C TYR A 26 1.04 -10.27 0.83
N LYS A 27 0.85 -11.20 -0.12
CA LYS A 27 1.10 -10.97 -1.55
C LYS A 27 0.39 -9.74 -2.14
N ARG A 28 -0.79 -9.39 -1.61
CA ARG A 28 -1.64 -8.27 -2.09
C ARG A 28 -1.42 -6.98 -1.30
N PHE A 29 -0.32 -6.86 -0.55
CA PHE A 29 -0.05 -5.66 0.24
C PHE A 29 0.12 -4.46 -0.68
N ARG A 30 -0.70 -3.42 -0.44
CA ARG A 30 -0.66 -2.16 -1.18
C ARG A 30 0.40 -1.26 -0.58
N GLY A 31 1.58 -1.27 -1.20
CA GLY A 31 2.71 -0.43 -0.83
C GLY A 31 2.86 0.78 -1.75
N LEU A 32 4.10 1.20 -1.96
CA LEU A 32 4.45 2.24 -2.92
C LEU A 32 4.01 1.82 -4.34
N PRO A 33 3.08 2.54 -4.99
CA PRO A 33 2.73 2.25 -6.38
C PRO A 33 3.93 2.53 -7.29
N THR A 34 4.07 1.71 -8.34
CA THR A 34 5.04 1.92 -9.42
C THR A 34 4.27 2.29 -10.68
N VAL A 35 4.75 3.27 -11.43
CA VAL A 35 4.11 3.72 -12.66
C VAL A 35 5.01 3.34 -13.83
N ASP A 36 4.43 2.71 -14.84
CA ASP A 36 5.10 2.47 -16.11
C ASP A 36 5.04 3.77 -16.95
N PRO A 37 6.19 4.38 -17.31
CA PRO A 37 6.22 5.60 -18.12
C PRO A 37 5.69 5.39 -19.54
N ASP A 38 5.64 4.15 -20.04
CA ASP A 38 5.14 3.81 -21.37
C ASP A 38 3.66 3.35 -21.34
N CYS A 39 2.97 3.57 -20.23
CA CYS A 39 1.54 3.25 -20.07
C CYS A 39 0.67 3.98 -21.10
N ASP A 40 -0.36 3.29 -21.59
CA ASP A 40 -1.35 3.87 -22.51
C ASP A 40 -2.01 5.11 -21.86
N PRO A 41 -1.93 6.29 -22.50
CA PRO A 41 -2.56 7.51 -22.00
C PRO A 41 -4.06 7.36 -21.66
N ALA A 42 -4.79 6.48 -22.35
CA ALA A 42 -6.18 6.21 -22.06
C ALA A 42 -6.37 5.56 -20.67
N VAL A 43 -5.48 4.64 -20.30
CA VAL A 43 -5.48 3.99 -18.97
C VAL A 43 -5.11 4.99 -17.89
N VAL A 44 -4.11 5.85 -18.16
CA VAL A 44 -3.71 6.91 -17.22
C VAL A 44 -4.89 7.86 -16.94
N GLN A 45 -5.60 8.28 -17.98
CA GLN A 45 -6.78 9.14 -17.85
C GLN A 45 -7.90 8.46 -17.05
N GLN A 46 -8.19 7.19 -17.35
CA GLN A 46 -9.18 6.41 -16.61
C GLN A 46 -8.82 6.28 -15.12
N CYS A 47 -7.55 6.03 -14.80
CA CYS A 47 -7.06 5.97 -13.43
C CYS A 47 -7.18 7.32 -12.71
N ALA A 48 -6.89 8.43 -13.40
CA ALA A 48 -7.01 9.77 -12.84
C ALA A 48 -8.48 10.12 -12.52
N GLU A 49 -9.40 9.85 -13.42
CA GLU A 49 -10.84 10.07 -13.23
C GLU A 49 -11.43 9.21 -12.10
N ALA A 50 -10.91 7.99 -11.93
CA ALA A 50 -11.35 7.10 -10.87
C ALA A 50 -10.72 7.40 -9.50
N CYS A 51 -9.67 8.23 -9.43
CA CYS A 51 -8.92 8.46 -8.21
C CYS A 51 -9.75 9.24 -7.17
N PRO A 52 -10.07 8.66 -5.99
CA PRO A 52 -10.94 9.31 -5.01
C PRO A 52 -10.31 10.52 -4.32
N GLN A 53 -9.01 10.79 -4.55
CA GLN A 53 -8.26 11.88 -3.93
C GLN A 53 -7.62 12.82 -4.97
N GLU A 54 -7.95 12.65 -6.27
CA GLU A 54 -7.36 13.44 -7.36
C GLU A 54 -5.83 13.48 -7.26
N ALA A 55 -5.24 12.31 -6.95
CA ALA A 55 -3.81 12.16 -6.67
C ALA A 55 -3.01 11.84 -7.94
N ILE A 56 -3.65 11.59 -9.08
CA ILE A 56 -2.99 11.18 -10.32
C ILE A 56 -3.07 12.33 -11.31
N ASP A 57 -1.92 12.77 -11.82
CA ASP A 57 -1.82 13.72 -12.92
C ASP A 57 -1.69 12.94 -14.23
N SER A 58 -2.74 13.00 -15.07
CA SER A 58 -2.77 12.27 -16.34
C SER A 58 -1.86 12.86 -17.41
N ALA A 59 -1.51 14.15 -17.32
CA ALA A 59 -0.62 14.79 -18.28
C ALA A 59 0.85 14.38 -18.04
N SER A 60 1.24 14.23 -16.77
CA SER A 60 2.62 13.85 -16.41
C SER A 60 2.80 12.37 -16.09
N CYS A 61 1.72 11.58 -16.07
CA CYS A 61 1.71 10.17 -15.65
C CYS A 61 2.37 10.00 -14.26
N ARG A 62 1.97 10.81 -13.29
CA ARG A 62 2.54 10.81 -11.93
C ARG A 62 1.47 10.70 -10.86
N ILE A 63 1.86 10.13 -9.72
CA ILE A 63 1.02 10.00 -8.53
C ILE A 63 1.60 10.86 -7.41
N ASP A 64 0.81 11.80 -6.91
CA ASP A 64 1.09 12.55 -5.70
C ASP A 64 0.89 11.66 -4.47
N LEU A 65 2.00 11.20 -3.88
CA LEU A 65 2.00 10.36 -2.69
C LEU A 65 1.58 11.09 -1.41
N GLY A 66 1.56 12.43 -1.41
CA GLY A 66 1.01 13.23 -0.32
C GLY A 66 -0.53 13.21 -0.28
N LYS A 67 -1.18 12.94 -1.43
CA LYS A 67 -2.63 12.78 -1.55
C LYS A 67 -3.09 11.32 -1.60
N CYS A 68 -2.27 10.43 -2.13
CA CYS A 68 -2.64 9.03 -2.34
C CYS A 68 -2.94 8.31 -1.02
N VAL A 69 -4.08 7.61 -0.98
CA VAL A 69 -4.52 6.79 0.18
C VAL A 69 -4.28 5.29 -0.02
N PHE A 70 -3.49 4.91 -1.03
CA PHE A 70 -3.14 3.51 -1.33
C PHE A 70 -4.36 2.57 -1.48
N CYS A 71 -5.45 3.07 -2.09
CA CYS A 71 -6.69 2.32 -2.24
C CYS A 71 -6.63 1.22 -3.32
N GLY A 72 -5.59 1.18 -4.16
CA GLY A 72 -5.37 0.16 -5.19
C GLY A 72 -6.40 0.15 -6.33
N LEU A 73 -7.24 1.19 -6.46
CA LEU A 73 -8.22 1.24 -7.55
C LEU A 73 -7.55 1.41 -8.92
N CYS A 74 -6.50 2.24 -9.01
CA CYS A 74 -5.72 2.41 -10.24
C CYS A 74 -5.08 1.10 -10.70
N GLU A 75 -4.38 0.37 -9.82
CA GLU A 75 -3.83 -0.99 -10.07
C GLU A 75 -4.89 -1.94 -10.64
N THR A 76 -6.11 -1.89 -10.08
CA THR A 76 -7.21 -2.77 -10.53
C THR A 76 -7.71 -2.39 -11.93
N LEU A 77 -7.73 -1.10 -12.27
CA LEU A 77 -8.18 -0.59 -13.57
C LEU A 77 -7.12 -0.76 -14.67
N SER A 78 -5.84 -0.66 -14.32
CA SER A 78 -4.71 -0.86 -15.25
C SER A 78 -4.37 -2.34 -15.48
N GLU A 79 -4.96 -3.26 -14.70
CA GLU A 79 -4.60 -4.68 -14.67
C GLU A 79 -3.12 -4.93 -14.28
N GLY A 80 -2.52 -3.98 -13.55
CA GLY A 80 -1.11 -4.02 -13.11
C GLY A 80 -0.71 -2.80 -12.29
#